data_AF-A0A2M6XD59-F1
#
_entry.id   AF-A0A2M6XD59-F1
#
_cell.length_a   1.000
_cell.length_b   1.000
_cell.length_c   1.000
_cell.angle_alpha   90.00
_cell.angle_beta   90.00
_cell.angle_gamma   90.00
#
_symmetry.space_group_name_H-M   'P 1'
#
loop_
_entity.id
_entity.type
_entity.pdbx_description
1 polymer ?
#
loop_
_entity_poly.entity_id
_entity_poly.type
_entity_poly.pdbx_seq_one_letter_code
_entity_poly.pdbx_strand_id
1 'polypeptide(L)'
;MKRFLFIIPLALLLFHSFTLIKAQDFTYARAYQDYLYNFGQYRSAYLNYQSAKSEYQTYNTLTAQTKAIDQTKTMLTARTDTLRTFLTAARMKLNEDQSVTDYQKNLLYPQIDGEIASLQQNKSDISPVSTIDDLMNVSQKFEKNYPTAVYLTYQTKGALWSGRISIEINEVKSEITSLENYINQLKESGKDVSTLERWLIEAKGKESLAEEKYNLGQQTVSTMLTQSTPDEMLKILNNSQQIFVDANQYLKETITDLKEIINRVKNV
;
A
#
# COMPACT_ATOMS: atom_id res chain seq x y z
N MET A 1 49.60 31.89 61.12
CA MET A 1 49.40 30.44 61.01
C MET A 1 48.44 30.21 59.84
N LYS A 2 48.91 29.62 58.72
CA LYS A 2 48.58 28.23 58.29
C LYS A 2 47.05 28.04 58.14
N ARG A 3 46.42 27.77 56.98
CA ARG A 3 46.79 27.05 55.75
C ARG A 3 45.77 27.32 54.61
N PHE A 4 46.25 27.12 53.38
CA PHE A 4 45.55 26.88 52.11
C PHE A 4 44.21 26.12 52.20
N LEU A 5 43.23 26.47 51.35
CA LEU A 5 42.73 25.56 50.30
C LEU A 5 41.89 26.28 49.23
N PHE A 6 42.17 25.92 47.97
CA PHE A 6 41.43 26.21 46.74
C PHE A 6 39.93 25.86 46.85
N ILE A 7 39.08 26.53 46.07
CA ILE A 7 38.14 25.91 45.09
C ILE A 7 37.60 27.03 44.16
N ILE A 8 37.91 26.87 42.88
CA ILE A 8 37.46 27.66 41.72
C ILE A 8 36.10 27.08 41.24
N PRO A 9 35.38 27.73 40.31
CA PRO A 9 33.98 28.09 40.43
C PRO A 9 33.00 26.93 40.15
N LEU A 10 31.87 26.88 40.87
CA LEU A 10 30.75 25.99 40.53
C LEU A 10 29.96 26.56 39.34
N ALA A 11 30.59 26.56 38.17
CA ALA A 11 30.01 26.88 36.88
C ALA A 11 30.14 25.65 35.97
N LEU A 12 29.46 24.56 36.33
CA LEU A 12 29.35 23.34 35.52
C LEU A 12 28.23 22.49 36.13
N LEU A 13 27.04 22.55 35.53
CA LEU A 13 26.01 21.48 35.45
C LEU A 13 24.66 22.06 34.95
N LEU A 14 24.70 22.88 33.90
CA LEU A 14 23.56 23.11 33.01
C LEU A 14 23.89 22.61 31.60
N PHE A 15 24.41 21.39 31.52
CA PHE A 15 24.22 20.56 30.33
C PHE A 15 22.96 19.73 30.60
N HIS A 16 21.80 20.38 30.49
CA HIS A 16 20.58 19.66 30.16
C HIS A 16 20.86 19.01 28.81
N SER A 17 21.05 17.70 28.84
CA SER A 17 21.02 16.85 27.68
C SER A 17 19.70 17.08 26.96
N PHE A 18 19.68 18.03 26.03
CA PHE A 18 18.71 18.07 24.96
C PHE A 18 18.97 16.80 24.15
N THR A 19 18.41 15.68 24.62
CA THR A 19 18.12 14.58 23.71
C THR A 19 17.17 15.17 22.70
N LEU A 20 17.69 15.46 21.51
CA LEU A 20 16.88 15.64 20.30
C LEU A 20 15.94 14.44 20.28
N ILE A 21 14.70 14.64 20.72
CA ILE A 21 13.60 13.73 20.46
C ILE A 21 13.49 13.80 18.94
N LYS A 22 14.19 12.90 18.24
CA LYS A 22 13.92 12.69 16.83
C LYS A 22 12.45 12.29 16.78
N ALA A 23 11.62 13.14 16.21
CA ALA A 23 10.25 12.79 15.89
C ALA A 23 10.30 11.41 15.26
N GLN A 24 9.62 10.45 15.87
CA GLN A 24 9.61 9.09 15.36
C GLN A 24 9.06 9.16 13.94
N ASP A 25 9.86 8.77 12.95
CA ASP A 25 9.42 8.79 11.55
C ASP A 25 8.11 8.02 11.44
N PHE A 26 7.08 8.67 10.90
CA PHE A 26 5.79 8.03 10.68
C PHE A 26 5.95 7.05 9.51
N THR A 27 5.92 5.74 9.81
CA THR A 27 6.16 4.65 8.85
C THR A 27 4.88 3.86 8.55
N TYR A 28 4.91 3.03 7.51
CA TYR A 28 3.86 2.05 7.20
C TYR A 28 3.57 1.15 8.39
N ALA A 29 4.62 0.64 9.06
CA ALA A 29 4.46 -0.22 10.22
C ALA A 29 3.63 0.48 11.31
N ARG A 30 3.92 1.76 11.59
CA ARG A 30 3.13 2.55 12.54
C ARG A 30 1.71 2.79 12.06
N ALA A 31 1.54 3.25 10.82
CA ALA A 31 0.23 3.52 10.23
C ALA A 31 -0.68 2.27 10.20
N TYR A 32 -0.10 1.09 9.94
CA TYR A 32 -0.81 -0.17 9.94
C TYR A 32 -1.26 -0.60 11.34
N GLN A 33 -0.43 -0.38 12.37
CA GLN A 33 -0.84 -0.60 13.76
C GLN A 33 -1.98 0.35 14.17
N ASP A 34 -1.92 1.61 13.75
CA ASP A 34 -3.00 2.56 14.00
C ASP A 34 -4.31 2.09 13.30
N TYR A 35 -4.23 1.54 12.09
CA TYR A 35 -5.38 0.91 11.43
C TYR A 35 -5.93 -0.28 12.23
N LEU A 36 -5.09 -1.22 12.64
CA LEU A 36 -5.54 -2.41 13.39
C LEU A 36 -6.23 -2.02 14.70
N TYR A 37 -5.68 -1.03 15.40
CA TYR A 37 -6.30 -0.46 16.59
C TYR A 37 -7.68 0.11 16.27
N ASN A 38 -7.80 1.00 15.28
CA ASN A 38 -9.07 1.62 14.92
C ASN A 38 -10.11 0.60 14.41
N PHE A 39 -9.67 -0.44 13.70
CA PHE A 39 -10.53 -1.54 13.29
C PHE A 39 -11.09 -2.29 14.51
N GLY A 40 -10.28 -2.53 15.54
CA GLY A 40 -10.73 -3.06 16.83
C GLY A 40 -11.79 -2.18 17.49
N GLN A 41 -11.54 -0.87 17.54
CA GLN A 41 -12.50 0.11 18.08
C GLN A 41 -13.82 0.11 17.32
N TYR A 42 -13.76 0.05 15.97
CA TYR A 42 -14.95 -0.04 15.14
C TYR A 42 -15.76 -1.30 15.43
N ARG A 43 -15.12 -2.47 15.55
CA ARG A 43 -15.82 -3.72 15.88
C ARG A 43 -16.57 -3.61 17.21
N SER A 44 -15.92 -3.05 18.24
CA SER A 44 -16.58 -2.83 19.52
C SER A 44 -17.74 -1.85 19.42
N ALA A 45 -17.54 -0.71 18.74
CA ALA A 45 -18.57 0.32 18.58
C ALA A 45 -19.77 -0.20 17.78
N TYR A 46 -19.54 -1.04 16.78
CA TYR A 46 -20.59 -1.67 15.97
C TYR A 46 -21.49 -2.60 16.79
N LEU A 47 -20.90 -3.42 17.68
CA LEU A 47 -21.68 -4.30 18.58
C LEU A 47 -22.54 -3.48 19.54
N ASN A 48 -21.99 -2.41 20.13
CA ASN A 48 -22.74 -1.53 21.02
C ASN A 48 -23.87 -0.80 20.30
N TYR A 49 -23.63 -0.34 19.07
CA TYR A 49 -24.65 0.23 18.19
C TYR A 49 -25.79 -0.76 17.93
N GLN A 50 -25.49 -2.01 17.58
CA GLN A 50 -26.52 -3.03 17.31
C GLN A 50 -27.38 -3.30 18.54
N SER A 51 -26.76 -3.40 19.72
CA SER A 51 -27.48 -3.56 20.98
C SER A 51 -28.40 -2.36 21.27
N ALA A 52 -27.88 -1.14 21.18
CA ALA A 52 -28.66 0.08 21.45
C ALA A 52 -29.79 0.29 20.43
N LYS A 53 -29.56 -0.05 19.16
CA LYS A 53 -30.59 -0.05 18.11
C LYS A 53 -31.72 -1.02 18.44
N SER A 54 -31.38 -2.25 18.82
CA SER A 54 -32.38 -3.26 19.20
C SER A 54 -33.19 -2.83 20.42
N GLU A 55 -32.53 -2.23 21.41
CA GLU A 55 -33.18 -1.70 22.61
C GLU A 55 -34.17 -0.58 22.26
N TYR A 56 -33.76 0.38 21.43
CA TYR A 56 -34.65 1.45 20.97
C TYR A 56 -35.86 0.92 20.19
N GLN A 57 -35.65 -0.01 19.25
CA GLN A 57 -36.73 -0.64 18.47
C GLN A 57 -37.73 -1.40 19.35
N THR A 58 -37.27 -1.95 20.49
CA THR A 58 -38.12 -2.70 21.42
C THR A 58 -38.89 -1.79 22.35
N TYR A 59 -38.21 -0.88 23.03
CA TYR A 59 -38.79 -0.11 24.14
C TYR A 59 -39.34 1.25 23.73
N ASN A 60 -38.84 1.85 22.65
CA ASN A 60 -39.30 3.15 22.13
C ASN A 60 -39.35 4.28 23.18
N THR A 61 -38.47 4.24 24.18
CA THR A 61 -38.37 5.26 25.22
C THR A 61 -37.36 6.34 24.85
N LEU A 62 -37.50 7.54 25.43
CA LEU A 62 -36.53 8.63 25.25
C LEU A 62 -35.11 8.21 25.64
N THR A 63 -34.94 7.46 26.74
CA THR A 63 -33.64 6.95 27.18
C THR A 63 -33.02 6.00 26.16
N ALA A 64 -33.81 5.06 25.62
CA ALA A 64 -33.33 4.13 24.59
C ALA A 64 -32.98 4.87 23.29
N GLN A 65 -33.75 5.90 22.93
CA GLN A 65 -33.47 6.76 21.78
C GLN A 65 -32.15 7.51 21.93
N THR A 66 -31.92 8.19 23.07
CA THR A 66 -30.66 8.88 23.35
C THR A 66 -29.47 7.93 23.28
N LYS A 67 -29.59 6.75 23.90
CA LYS A 67 -28.54 5.72 23.83
C LYS A 67 -28.27 5.26 22.40
N ALA A 68 -29.30 5.04 21.59
CA ALA A 68 -29.15 4.67 20.18
C ALA A 68 -28.44 5.76 19.37
N ILE A 69 -28.77 7.04 19.60
CA ILE A 69 -28.09 8.17 18.95
C ILE A 69 -26.60 8.18 19.32
N ASP A 70 -26.27 8.10 20.61
CA ASP A 70 -24.88 8.16 21.08
C ASP A 70 -24.03 6.99 20.56
N GLN A 71 -24.56 5.77 20.60
CA GLN A 71 -23.85 4.60 20.09
C GLN A 71 -23.72 4.64 18.56
N THR A 72 -24.71 5.19 17.84
CA THR A 72 -24.59 5.40 16.39
C THR A 72 -23.49 6.40 16.06
N LYS A 73 -23.41 7.54 16.76
CA LYS A 73 -22.33 8.53 16.58
C LYS A 73 -20.96 7.90 16.80
N THR A 74 -20.84 7.10 17.86
CA THR A 74 -19.60 6.38 18.20
C THR A 74 -19.20 5.41 17.10
N MET A 75 -20.15 4.61 16.61
CA MET A 75 -19.92 3.65 15.52
C MET A 75 -19.53 4.34 14.21
N LEU A 76 -20.27 5.38 13.80
CA LEU A 76 -19.98 6.13 12.58
C LEU A 76 -18.59 6.78 12.64
N THR A 77 -18.22 7.34 13.79
CA THR A 77 -16.88 7.92 14.00
C THR A 77 -15.79 6.87 13.85
N ALA A 78 -15.94 5.73 14.53
CA ALA A 78 -14.97 4.64 14.47
C ALA A 78 -14.86 4.02 13.07
N ARG A 79 -15.99 3.94 12.33
CA ARG A 79 -16.03 3.49 10.93
C ARG A 79 -15.18 4.41 10.05
N THR A 80 -15.37 5.72 10.18
CA THR A 80 -14.63 6.74 9.43
C THR A 80 -13.14 6.73 9.78
N ASP A 81 -12.78 6.64 11.06
CA ASP A 81 -11.38 6.55 11.49
C ASP A 81 -10.68 5.28 10.97
N THR A 82 -11.40 4.16 10.90
CA THR A 82 -10.88 2.89 10.36
C THR A 82 -10.49 3.03 8.90
N LEU A 83 -11.36 3.58 8.05
CA LEU A 83 -11.04 3.79 6.64
C LEU A 83 -9.93 4.81 6.44
N ARG A 84 -9.95 5.90 7.20
CA ARG A 84 -8.93 6.94 7.14
C ARG A 84 -7.54 6.37 7.46
N THR A 85 -7.43 5.60 8.54
CA THR A 85 -6.17 4.98 8.95
C THR A 85 -5.73 3.88 8.01
N PHE A 86 -6.68 3.13 7.43
CA PHE A 86 -6.39 2.17 6.36
C PHE A 86 -5.77 2.85 5.13
N LEU A 87 -6.40 3.91 4.61
CA LEU A 87 -5.90 4.65 3.45
C LEU A 87 -4.56 5.33 3.75
N THR A 88 -4.37 5.82 4.98
CA THR A 88 -3.08 6.35 5.45
C THR A 88 -2.00 5.26 5.38
N ALA A 89 -2.28 4.05 5.88
CA ALA A 89 -1.35 2.93 5.80
C ALA A 89 -1.07 2.55 4.33
N ALA A 90 -2.08 2.52 3.47
CA ALA A 90 -1.92 2.25 2.04
C ALA A 90 -0.99 3.28 1.37
N ARG A 91 -1.18 4.57 1.66
CA ARG A 91 -0.31 5.67 1.19
C ARG A 91 1.14 5.49 1.67
N MET A 92 1.33 5.18 2.96
CA MET A 92 2.65 4.94 3.51
C MET A 92 3.32 3.73 2.85
N LYS A 93 2.55 2.67 2.57
CA LYS A 93 3.08 1.50 1.87
C LYS A 93 3.55 1.84 0.46
N LEU A 94 2.79 2.65 -0.29
CA LEU A 94 3.21 3.14 -1.60
C LEU A 94 4.48 4.00 -1.54
N ASN A 95 4.67 4.78 -0.46
CA ASN A 95 5.86 5.60 -0.27
C ASN A 95 7.12 4.78 0.01
N GLU A 96 6.99 3.77 0.86
CA GLU A 96 8.13 2.94 1.27
C GLU A 96 8.48 1.83 0.28
N ASP A 97 7.52 1.40 -0.56
CA ASP A 97 7.77 0.36 -1.55
C ASP A 97 8.50 0.95 -2.78
N GLN A 98 9.79 0.63 -2.90
CA GLN A 98 10.66 1.12 -3.96
C GLN A 98 10.23 0.67 -5.36
N SER A 99 9.39 -0.37 -5.43
CA SER A 99 8.86 -0.87 -6.70
C SER A 99 7.83 0.04 -7.33
N VAL A 100 7.22 0.94 -6.55
CA VAL A 100 6.20 1.85 -7.05
C VAL A 100 6.87 3.06 -7.69
N THR A 101 6.56 3.30 -8.96
CA THR A 101 7.15 4.42 -9.72
C THR A 101 6.62 5.77 -9.23
N ASP A 102 7.39 6.84 -9.43
CA ASP A 102 6.97 8.20 -9.08
C ASP A 102 5.71 8.61 -9.86
N TYR A 103 5.54 8.13 -11.09
CA TYR A 103 4.31 8.33 -11.85
C TYR A 103 3.08 7.75 -11.12
N GLN A 104 3.17 6.51 -10.64
CA GLN A 104 2.08 5.88 -9.88
C GLN A 104 1.80 6.59 -8.55
N LYS A 105 2.86 7.02 -7.85
CA LYS A 105 2.73 7.82 -6.63
C LYS A 105 2.02 9.15 -6.90
N ASN A 106 2.43 9.87 -7.94
CA ASN A 106 1.83 11.15 -8.34
C ASN A 106 0.36 11.01 -8.77
N LEU A 107 -0.04 9.84 -9.28
CA LEU A 107 -1.43 9.56 -9.61
C LEU A 107 -2.26 9.23 -8.36
N LEU A 108 -1.78 8.35 -7.48
CA LEU A 108 -2.57 7.82 -6.37
C LEU A 108 -2.55 8.70 -5.12
N TYR A 109 -1.46 9.42 -4.83
CA TYR A 109 -1.35 10.23 -3.61
C TYR A 109 -2.43 11.30 -3.51
N PRO A 110 -2.67 12.14 -4.54
CA PRO A 110 -3.69 13.18 -4.43
C PRO A 110 -5.09 12.61 -4.24
N GLN A 111 -5.38 11.45 -4.83
CA GLN A 111 -6.67 10.78 -4.70
C GLN A 111 -6.86 10.21 -3.28
N ILE A 112 -5.85 9.55 -2.74
CA ILE A 112 -5.86 9.01 -1.38
C ILE A 112 -5.95 10.15 -0.35
N ASP A 113 -5.15 11.21 -0.52
CA ASP A 113 -5.15 12.37 0.37
C ASP A 113 -6.49 13.11 0.33
N GLY A 114 -7.10 13.23 -0.86
CA GLY A 114 -8.45 13.76 -1.02
C GLY A 114 -9.53 12.94 -0.29
N GLU A 115 -9.47 11.62 -0.39
CA GLU A 115 -10.42 10.75 0.31
C GLU A 115 -10.21 10.75 1.83
N ILE A 116 -8.96 10.81 2.30
CA ILE A 116 -8.64 11.00 3.73
C ILE A 116 -9.25 12.30 4.25
N ALA A 117 -9.13 13.40 3.50
CA ALA A 117 -9.73 14.68 3.86
C ALA A 117 -11.27 14.62 3.86
N SER A 118 -11.88 13.95 2.87
CA SER A 118 -13.32 13.69 2.79
C SER A 118 -13.84 12.92 4.02
N LEU A 119 -13.12 11.88 4.44
CA LEU A 119 -13.43 11.11 5.64
C LEU A 119 -13.29 11.98 6.91
N GLN A 120 -12.25 12.81 7.00
CA GLN A 120 -12.09 13.74 8.13
C GLN A 120 -13.23 14.76 8.21
N GLN A 121 -13.71 15.25 7.07
CA GLN A 121 -14.88 16.12 7.02
C GLN A 121 -16.14 15.37 7.47
N ASN A 122 -16.38 14.15 6.96
CA ASN A 122 -17.52 13.33 7.37
C ASN A 122 -17.53 13.10 8.90
N LYS A 123 -16.38 12.88 9.53
CA LYS A 123 -16.26 12.78 10.99
C LYS A 123 -16.69 14.07 11.71
N SER A 124 -16.31 15.22 11.16
CA SER A 124 -16.68 16.52 11.72
C SER A 124 -18.19 16.76 11.65
N ASP A 125 -18.84 16.25 10.60
CA ASP A 125 -20.29 16.31 10.41
C ASP A 125 -21.08 15.44 11.42
N ILE A 126 -20.47 14.42 12.05
CA ILE A 126 -21.12 13.55 13.04
C ILE A 126 -21.31 14.25 14.39
N SER A 127 -20.34 15.07 14.81
CA SER A 127 -20.32 15.69 16.14
C SER A 127 -21.59 16.50 16.49
N PRO A 128 -22.08 17.42 15.63
CA PRO A 128 -23.24 18.25 15.94
C PRO A 128 -24.58 17.50 15.89
N VAL A 129 -24.62 16.25 15.42
CA VAL A 129 -25.87 15.51 15.23
C VAL A 129 -26.57 15.19 16.56
N SER A 130 -27.86 15.48 16.64
CA SER A 130 -28.72 15.22 17.81
C SER A 130 -30.00 14.45 17.49
N THR A 131 -30.26 14.10 16.22
CA THR A 131 -31.47 13.37 15.80
C THR A 131 -31.12 12.12 15.00
N ILE A 132 -32.05 11.17 14.92
CA ILE A 132 -31.88 9.95 14.11
C ILE A 132 -31.83 10.29 12.61
N ASP A 133 -32.65 11.22 12.14
CA ASP A 133 -32.70 11.60 10.72
C ASP A 133 -31.38 12.23 10.27
N ASP A 134 -30.78 13.07 11.10
CA ASP A 134 -29.45 13.64 10.86
C ASP A 134 -28.37 12.54 10.80
N LEU A 135 -28.43 11.53 11.67
CA LEU A 135 -27.50 10.39 11.63
C LEU A 135 -27.64 9.59 10.34
N MET A 136 -28.88 9.41 9.86
CA MET A 136 -29.13 8.75 8.58
C MET A 136 -28.52 9.53 7.42
N ASN A 137 -28.70 10.85 7.39
CA ASN A 137 -28.12 11.72 6.37
C ASN A 137 -26.58 11.65 6.36
N VAL A 138 -25.95 11.69 7.53
CA VAL A 138 -24.49 11.58 7.65
C VAL A 138 -23.99 10.18 7.23
N SER A 139 -24.71 9.11 7.57
CA SER A 139 -24.36 7.76 7.11
C SER A 139 -24.48 7.62 5.59
N GLN A 140 -25.55 8.15 4.99
CA GLN A 140 -25.75 8.11 3.54
C GLN A 140 -24.65 8.88 2.79
N LYS A 141 -24.22 10.03 3.31
CA LYS A 141 -23.08 10.79 2.75
C LYS A 141 -21.80 9.95 2.77
N PHE A 142 -21.54 9.24 3.85
CA PHE A 142 -20.42 8.31 3.94
C PHE A 142 -20.56 7.16 2.94
N GLU A 143 -21.74 6.52 2.86
CA GLU A 143 -22.00 5.37 1.98
C GLU A 143 -21.84 5.73 0.50
N LYS A 144 -22.19 6.96 0.12
CA LYS A 144 -21.97 7.48 -1.23
C LYS A 144 -20.48 7.56 -1.59
N ASN A 145 -19.61 7.87 -0.63
CA ASN A 145 -18.17 8.04 -0.85
C ASN A 145 -17.38 6.74 -0.68
N TYR A 146 -17.90 5.79 0.10
CA TYR A 146 -17.26 4.50 0.40
C TYR A 146 -16.72 3.74 -0.84
N PRO A 147 -17.42 3.69 -1.99
CA PRO A 147 -16.88 3.07 -3.21
C PRO A 147 -15.54 3.67 -3.67
N THR A 148 -15.31 4.96 -3.44
CA THR A 148 -14.03 5.62 -3.76
C THR A 148 -12.90 5.09 -2.90
N ALA A 149 -13.10 4.96 -1.59
CA ALA A 149 -12.09 4.37 -0.70
C ALA A 149 -11.78 2.91 -1.08
N VAL A 150 -12.80 2.14 -1.46
CA VAL A 150 -12.65 0.76 -1.94
C VAL A 150 -11.85 0.73 -3.25
N TYR A 151 -12.22 1.55 -4.22
CA TYR A 151 -11.51 1.72 -5.49
C TYR A 151 -10.01 2.01 -5.27
N LEU A 152 -9.69 2.99 -4.43
CA LEU A 152 -8.31 3.38 -4.14
C LEU A 152 -7.51 2.27 -3.46
N THR A 153 -8.18 1.45 -2.64
CA THR A 153 -7.58 0.26 -2.02
C THR A 153 -7.12 -0.73 -3.09
N TYR A 154 -7.99 -1.03 -4.05
CA TYR A 154 -7.69 -1.97 -5.12
C TYR A 154 -6.65 -1.43 -6.10
N GLN A 155 -6.73 -0.16 -6.48
CA GLN A 155 -5.71 0.51 -7.30
C GLN A 155 -4.33 0.48 -6.65
N THR A 156 -4.25 0.76 -5.33
CA THR A 156 -3.01 0.69 -4.57
C THR A 156 -2.40 -0.72 -4.61
N LYS A 157 -3.22 -1.77 -4.43
CA LYS A 157 -2.74 -3.16 -4.54
C LYS A 157 -2.21 -3.46 -5.95
N GLY A 158 -2.94 -3.05 -6.99
CA GLY A 158 -2.52 -3.21 -8.38
C GLY A 158 -1.17 -2.54 -8.66
N ALA A 159 -0.97 -1.32 -8.19
CA ALA A 159 0.29 -0.57 -8.34
C ALA A 159 1.47 -1.25 -7.63
N LEU A 160 1.24 -1.80 -6.42
CA LEU A 160 2.28 -2.55 -5.69
C LEU A 160 2.70 -3.82 -6.42
N TRP A 161 1.76 -4.56 -6.99
CA TRP A 161 2.09 -5.77 -7.76
C TRP A 161 2.78 -5.45 -9.07
N SER A 162 2.26 -4.51 -9.85
CA SER A 162 2.87 -4.13 -11.12
C SER A 162 4.28 -3.59 -10.92
N GLY A 163 4.49 -2.75 -9.90
CA GLY A 163 5.80 -2.21 -9.58
C GLY A 163 6.87 -3.29 -9.37
N ARG A 164 6.55 -4.35 -8.63
CA ARG A 164 7.50 -5.44 -8.34
C ARG A 164 7.91 -6.19 -9.61
N ILE A 165 6.92 -6.56 -10.42
CA ILE A 165 7.18 -7.24 -11.70
C ILE A 165 7.98 -6.35 -12.64
N SER A 166 7.71 -5.04 -12.65
CA SER A 166 8.47 -4.09 -13.47
C SER A 166 9.95 -4.02 -13.08
N ILE A 167 10.28 -4.06 -11.78
CA ILE A 167 11.69 -4.13 -11.34
C ILE A 167 12.33 -5.40 -11.88
N GLU A 168 11.69 -6.55 -11.66
CA GLU A 168 12.25 -7.85 -12.08
C GLU A 168 12.46 -7.93 -13.60
N ILE A 169 11.53 -7.40 -14.40
CA ILE A 169 11.69 -7.29 -15.86
C ILE A 169 12.93 -6.45 -16.21
N ASN A 170 13.08 -5.28 -15.59
CA ASN A 170 14.20 -4.37 -15.89
C ASN A 170 15.55 -4.99 -15.51
N GLU A 171 15.62 -5.69 -14.38
CA GLU A 171 16.82 -6.43 -13.97
C GLU A 171 17.16 -7.53 -14.98
N VAL A 172 16.18 -8.36 -15.38
CA VAL A 172 16.37 -9.42 -16.38
C VAL A 172 16.81 -8.86 -17.73
N LYS A 173 16.23 -7.75 -18.20
CA LYS A 173 16.64 -7.06 -19.44
C LYS A 173 18.10 -6.59 -19.37
N SER A 174 18.52 -6.06 -18.22
CA SER A 174 19.90 -5.63 -18.01
C SER A 174 20.88 -6.81 -18.07
N GLU A 175 20.53 -7.95 -17.47
CA GLU A 175 21.35 -9.17 -17.50
C GLU A 175 21.42 -9.77 -18.92
N ILE A 176 20.31 -9.82 -19.65
CA ILE A 176 20.28 -10.22 -21.07
C ILE A 176 21.24 -9.36 -21.89
N THR A 177 21.18 -8.03 -21.73
CA THR A 177 22.03 -7.09 -22.46
C THR A 177 23.51 -7.31 -22.13
N SER A 178 23.82 -7.57 -20.87
CA SER A 178 25.20 -7.84 -20.41
C SER A 178 25.74 -9.15 -21.00
N LEU A 179 24.92 -10.20 -21.03
CA LEU A 179 25.28 -11.48 -21.64
C LEU A 179 25.41 -11.40 -23.16
N GLU A 180 24.54 -10.65 -23.83
CA GLU A 180 24.62 -10.39 -25.27
C GLU A 180 25.96 -9.75 -25.63
N ASN A 181 26.35 -8.70 -24.90
CA ASN A 181 27.64 -8.03 -25.09
C ASN A 181 28.82 -8.98 -24.87
N TYR A 182 28.78 -9.81 -23.83
CA TYR A 182 29.85 -10.76 -23.54
C TYR A 182 29.95 -11.88 -24.59
N ILE A 183 28.82 -12.42 -25.04
CA ILE A 183 28.78 -13.42 -26.12
C ILE A 183 29.36 -12.84 -27.42
N ASN A 184 29.06 -11.58 -27.73
CA ASN A 184 29.64 -10.89 -28.89
C ASN A 184 31.18 -10.78 -28.78
N GLN A 185 31.71 -10.47 -27.60
CA GLN A 185 33.17 -10.45 -27.37
C GLN A 185 33.82 -11.84 -27.57
N LEU A 186 33.17 -12.91 -27.08
CA LEU A 186 33.65 -14.28 -27.32
C LEU A 186 33.67 -14.59 -28.82
N LYS A 187 32.63 -14.20 -29.56
CA LYS A 187 32.54 -14.38 -31.01
C LYS A 187 33.66 -13.65 -31.76
N GLU A 188 33.93 -12.39 -31.40
CA GLU A 188 35.02 -11.58 -31.95
C GLU A 188 36.40 -12.20 -31.66
N SER A 189 36.54 -12.89 -30.53
CA SER A 189 37.76 -13.66 -30.19
C SER A 189 37.89 -15.00 -30.94
N GLY A 190 36.96 -15.32 -31.84
CA GLY A 190 36.97 -16.53 -32.66
C GLY A 190 36.43 -17.78 -31.97
N LYS A 191 35.76 -17.64 -30.83
CA LYS A 191 35.08 -18.76 -30.13
C LYS A 191 33.77 -19.09 -30.84
N ASP A 192 33.43 -20.38 -30.91
CA ASP A 192 32.10 -20.81 -31.35
C ASP A 192 31.08 -20.55 -30.23
N VAL A 193 30.18 -19.59 -30.48
CA VAL A 193 29.13 -19.17 -29.55
C VAL A 193 27.74 -19.60 -29.99
N SER A 194 27.60 -20.41 -31.05
CA SER A 194 26.30 -20.71 -31.68
C SER A 194 25.25 -21.26 -30.71
N THR A 195 25.68 -22.06 -29.73
CA THR A 195 24.78 -22.60 -28.68
C THR A 195 24.36 -21.51 -27.69
N LEU A 196 25.28 -20.61 -27.31
CA LEU A 196 25.00 -19.49 -26.40
C LEU A 196 24.03 -18.49 -27.03
N GLU A 197 24.24 -18.15 -28.31
CA GLU A 197 23.35 -17.27 -29.07
C GLU A 197 21.93 -17.85 -29.15
N ARG A 198 21.79 -19.15 -29.42
CA ARG A 198 20.48 -19.82 -29.44
C ARG A 198 19.78 -19.76 -28.09
N TRP A 199 20.46 -20.10 -27.00
CA TRP A 199 19.89 -20.04 -25.66
C TRP A 199 19.52 -18.61 -25.24
N LEU A 200 20.33 -17.62 -25.63
CA LEU A 200 20.02 -16.21 -25.39
C LEU A 200 18.75 -15.78 -26.14
N ILE A 201 18.54 -16.23 -27.37
CA ILE A 201 17.30 -15.98 -28.14
C ILE A 201 16.09 -16.58 -27.41
N GLU A 202 16.20 -17.81 -26.91
CA GLU A 202 15.13 -18.47 -26.14
C GLU A 202 14.80 -17.68 -24.86
N ALA A 203 15.81 -17.24 -24.11
CA ALA A 203 15.66 -16.41 -22.93
C ALA A 203 14.98 -15.06 -23.24
N LYS A 204 15.40 -14.37 -24.32
CA LYS A 204 14.77 -13.13 -24.80
C LYS A 204 13.29 -13.34 -25.17
N GLY A 205 12.95 -14.48 -25.76
CA GLY A 205 11.57 -14.83 -26.08
C GLY A 205 10.69 -14.95 -24.82
N LYS A 206 11.17 -15.62 -23.77
CA LYS A 206 10.45 -15.75 -22.50
C LYS A 206 10.34 -14.41 -21.76
N GLU A 207 11.38 -13.59 -21.78
CA GLU A 207 11.36 -12.24 -21.24
C GLU A 207 10.28 -11.38 -21.93
N SER A 208 10.21 -11.44 -23.27
CA SER A 208 9.17 -10.72 -24.02
C SER A 208 7.74 -11.17 -23.66
N LEU A 209 7.54 -12.48 -23.42
CA LEU A 209 6.26 -13.00 -22.92
C LEU A 209 5.94 -12.48 -21.51
N ALA A 210 6.94 -12.37 -20.63
CA ALA A 210 6.76 -11.76 -19.32
C ALA A 210 6.33 -10.30 -19.42
N GLU A 211 6.95 -9.52 -20.31
CA GLU A 211 6.59 -8.12 -20.57
C GLU A 211 5.18 -7.98 -21.15
N GLU A 212 4.78 -8.86 -22.08
CA GLU A 212 3.42 -8.90 -22.61
C GLU A 212 2.40 -9.14 -21.49
N LYS A 213 2.64 -10.13 -20.62
CA LYS A 213 1.77 -10.43 -19.48
C LYS A 213 1.74 -9.27 -18.49
N TYR A 214 2.88 -8.66 -18.18
CA TYR A 214 2.95 -7.48 -17.34
C TYR A 214 2.07 -6.34 -17.89
N ASN A 215 2.18 -6.04 -19.18
CA ASN A 215 1.39 -4.99 -19.83
C ASN A 215 -0.11 -5.32 -19.80
N LEU A 216 -0.50 -6.57 -20.06
CA LEU A 216 -1.89 -7.02 -19.95
C LEU A 216 -2.42 -6.92 -18.51
N GLY A 217 -1.59 -7.22 -17.51
CA GLY A 217 -1.93 -7.09 -16.10
C GLY A 217 -2.21 -5.63 -15.73
N GLN A 218 -1.34 -4.71 -16.16
CA GLN A 218 -1.55 -3.27 -15.98
C GLN A 218 -2.83 -2.77 -16.67
N GLN A 219 -3.05 -3.18 -17.92
CA GLN A 219 -4.28 -2.84 -18.65
C GLN A 219 -5.51 -3.34 -17.91
N THR A 220 -5.47 -4.58 -17.39
CA THR A 220 -6.57 -5.16 -16.60
C THR A 220 -6.86 -4.31 -15.37
N VAL A 221 -5.85 -3.90 -14.59
CA VAL A 221 -6.03 -3.00 -13.43
C VAL A 221 -6.64 -1.66 -13.85
N SER A 222 -6.24 -1.12 -14.99
CA SER A 222 -6.73 0.18 -15.50
C SER A 222 -8.20 0.17 -15.92
N THR A 223 -8.79 -1.00 -16.17
CA THR A 223 -10.23 -1.12 -16.48
C THR A 223 -11.13 -0.90 -15.26
N MET A 224 -10.56 -0.89 -14.06
CA MET A 224 -11.30 -0.66 -12.83
C MET A 224 -11.76 0.79 -12.74
N LEU A 225 -13.04 0.99 -12.43
CA LEU A 225 -13.65 2.31 -12.33
C LEU A 225 -14.22 2.53 -10.93
N THR A 226 -14.34 3.79 -10.50
CA THR A 226 -14.88 4.14 -9.18
C THR A 226 -16.31 3.65 -8.98
N GLN A 227 -17.10 3.57 -10.06
CA GLN A 227 -18.47 3.08 -10.06
C GLN A 227 -18.59 1.55 -10.12
N SER A 228 -17.50 0.82 -10.30
CA SER A 228 -17.53 -0.64 -10.27
C SER A 228 -18.03 -1.13 -8.90
N THR A 229 -18.72 -2.25 -8.87
CA THR A 229 -19.08 -2.91 -7.61
C THR A 229 -17.84 -3.50 -6.94
N PRO A 230 -17.83 -3.68 -5.60
CA PRO A 230 -16.72 -4.34 -4.91
C PRO A 230 -16.36 -5.72 -5.49
N ASP A 231 -17.36 -6.49 -5.94
CA ASP A 231 -17.15 -7.81 -6.54
C ASP A 231 -16.50 -7.72 -7.92
N GLU A 232 -16.89 -6.75 -8.75
CA GLU A 232 -16.22 -6.48 -10.03
C GLU A 232 -14.78 -6.03 -9.82
N MET A 233 -14.52 -5.12 -8.88
CA MET A 233 -13.16 -4.67 -8.55
C MET A 233 -12.30 -5.85 -8.06
N LEU A 234 -12.85 -6.72 -7.20
CA LEU A 234 -12.16 -7.91 -6.73
C LEU A 234 -11.86 -8.88 -7.86
N LYS A 235 -12.81 -9.09 -8.78
CA LYS A 235 -12.62 -9.95 -9.96
C LYS A 235 -11.52 -9.40 -10.87
N ILE A 236 -11.52 -8.10 -11.14
CA ILE A 236 -10.48 -7.42 -11.90
C ILE A 236 -9.12 -7.59 -11.21
N LEU A 237 -9.06 -7.35 -9.91
CA LEU A 237 -7.82 -7.50 -9.13
C LEU A 237 -7.30 -8.94 -9.20
N ASN A 238 -8.13 -9.94 -8.93
CA ASN A 238 -7.72 -11.34 -8.96
C ASN A 238 -7.25 -11.78 -10.36
N ASN A 239 -7.92 -11.32 -11.41
CA ASN A 239 -7.49 -11.59 -12.78
C ASN A 239 -6.11 -10.95 -13.07
N SER A 240 -5.94 -9.68 -12.72
CA SER A 240 -4.64 -9.00 -12.88
C SER A 240 -3.53 -9.68 -12.07
N GLN A 241 -3.84 -10.17 -10.86
CA GLN A 241 -2.90 -10.90 -10.02
C GLN A 241 -2.43 -12.18 -10.71
N GLN A 242 -3.35 -12.96 -11.27
CA GLN A 242 -3.00 -14.18 -11.99
C GLN A 242 -2.11 -13.87 -13.20
N ILE A 243 -2.44 -12.82 -13.94
CA ILE A 243 -1.63 -12.38 -15.08
C ILE A 243 -0.20 -11.98 -14.63
N PHE A 244 -0.05 -11.30 -13.49
CA PHE A 244 1.27 -10.99 -12.92
C PHE A 244 2.02 -12.23 -12.42
N VAL A 245 1.31 -13.24 -11.91
CA VAL A 245 1.91 -14.53 -11.56
C VAL A 245 2.46 -15.22 -12.81
N ASP A 246 1.71 -15.21 -13.91
CA ASP A 246 2.16 -15.76 -15.19
C ASP A 246 3.39 -15.00 -15.72
N ALA A 247 3.41 -13.66 -15.61
CA ALA A 247 4.59 -12.86 -15.96
C ALA A 247 5.83 -13.28 -15.15
N ASN A 248 5.70 -13.42 -13.83
CA ASN A 248 6.78 -13.86 -12.95
C ASN A 248 7.27 -15.28 -13.31
N GLN A 249 6.35 -16.17 -13.70
CA GLN A 249 6.73 -17.51 -14.13
C GLN A 249 7.68 -17.47 -15.35
N TYR A 250 7.35 -16.67 -16.36
CA TYR A 250 8.25 -16.48 -17.51
C TYR A 250 9.59 -15.83 -17.13
N LEU A 251 9.62 -14.91 -16.16
CA LEU A 251 10.87 -14.34 -15.64
C LEU A 251 11.74 -15.40 -14.94
N LYS A 252 11.15 -16.27 -14.13
CA LYS A 252 11.89 -17.37 -13.48
C LYS A 252 12.50 -18.34 -14.48
N GLU A 253 11.75 -18.67 -15.53
CA GLU A 253 12.26 -19.51 -16.61
C GLU A 253 13.38 -18.80 -17.37
N THR A 254 13.22 -17.52 -17.68
CA THR A 254 14.29 -16.69 -18.28
C THR A 254 15.54 -16.71 -17.42
N ILE A 255 15.44 -16.44 -16.11
CA ILE A 255 16.56 -16.45 -15.17
C ILE A 255 17.25 -17.82 -15.13
N THR A 256 16.48 -18.90 -15.27
CA THR A 256 17.04 -20.26 -15.34
C THR A 256 17.90 -20.43 -16.58
N ASP A 257 17.41 -20.02 -17.76
CA ASP A 257 18.18 -20.06 -19.00
C ASP A 257 19.44 -19.18 -18.91
N LEU A 258 19.33 -17.96 -18.36
CA LEU A 258 20.49 -17.06 -18.19
C LEU A 258 21.56 -17.68 -17.29
N LYS A 259 21.16 -18.39 -16.21
CA LYS A 259 22.11 -19.11 -15.35
C LYS A 259 22.82 -20.23 -16.10
N GLU A 260 22.13 -20.95 -16.98
CA GLU A 260 22.74 -21.98 -17.82
C GLU A 260 23.73 -21.39 -18.81
N ILE A 261 23.38 -20.26 -19.45
CA ILE A 261 24.28 -19.50 -20.33
C ILE A 261 25.54 -19.08 -19.56
N ILE A 262 25.39 -18.46 -18.38
CA ILE A 262 26.51 -18.04 -17.52
C ILE A 262 27.43 -19.22 -17.17
N ASN A 263 26.84 -20.36 -16.78
CA ASN A 263 27.60 -21.55 -16.44
C ASN A 263 28.35 -22.11 -17.65
N ARG A 264 27.74 -22.09 -18.84
CA ARG A 264 28.40 -22.54 -20.05
C ARG A 264 29.53 -21.61 -20.45
N VAL A 265 29.30 -20.29 -20.41
CA VAL A 265 30.29 -19.25 -20.69
C VAL A 265 31.57 -19.43 -19.89
N LYS A 266 31.49 -19.77 -18.60
CA LYS A 266 32.66 -20.02 -17.74
C LYS A 266 33.55 -21.18 -18.22
N ASN A 267 33.03 -22.04 -19.09
CA ASN A 267 33.68 -23.25 -19.59
C ASN A 267 34.04 -23.16 -21.09
N VAL A 268 33.93 -21.98 -21.72
CA VAL A 268 34.29 -21.70 -23.13
C VAL A 268 35.64 -20.99 -23.21
#